data_AF-A0A2E4EI62-F1
#
_entry.id   AF-A0A2E4EI62-F1
#
_cell.length_a   1.000
_cell.length_b   1.000
_cell.length_c   1.000
_cell.angle_alpha   90.00
_cell.angle_beta   90.00
_cell.angle_gamma   90.00
#
_symmetry.space_group_name_H-M   'P 1'
#
loop_
_entity.id
_entity.type
_entity.pdbx_description
1 polymer ?
#
loop_
_entity_poly.entity_id
_entity_poly.type
_entity_poly.pdbx_seq_one_letter_code
_entity_poly.pdbx_strand_id
1 'polypeptide(L)'
;MGPYDNDKGEHFELPEVMNAHWLVHDETDALYIIAREDDGFEGYGDDDDILEELFALTDSELEDDDAMAEKGFTLVYQPLRRFEPETGYYHA
;
A
#
# COMPACT_ATOMS: atom_id res chain seq x y z
N MET A 1 5.47 -5.47 -8.82
CA MET A 1 6.61 -4.69 -9.37
C MET A 1 6.47 -3.25 -8.92
N GLY A 2 7.31 -2.80 -7.98
CA GLY A 2 7.54 -1.39 -7.71
C GLY A 2 8.25 -0.72 -8.89
N PRO A 3 8.37 0.61 -8.89
CA PRO A 3 8.97 1.32 -10.01
C PRO A 3 10.39 0.83 -10.27
N TYR A 4 10.68 0.60 -11.56
CA TYR A 4 11.98 0.15 -12.04
C TYR A 4 12.82 1.36 -12.43
N ASP A 5 13.99 1.53 -11.82
CA ASP A 5 14.96 2.55 -12.22
C ASP A 5 15.72 2.02 -13.44
N ASN A 6 15.38 2.55 -14.62
CA ASN A 6 16.03 2.14 -15.87
C ASN A 6 17.51 2.56 -15.95
N ASP A 7 17.95 3.56 -15.20
CA ASP A 7 19.34 4.04 -15.20
C ASP A 7 20.23 3.12 -14.34
N LYS A 8 19.68 2.59 -13.24
CA LYS A 8 20.39 1.67 -12.33
C LYS A 8 20.13 0.20 -12.63
N GLY A 9 19.08 -0.10 -13.37
CA GLY A 9 18.66 -1.46 -13.71
C GLY A 9 18.09 -2.25 -12.52
N GLU A 10 17.56 -1.54 -11.52
CA GLU A 10 17.07 -2.14 -10.26
C GLU A 10 15.69 -1.57 -9.89
N HIS A 11 14.88 -2.38 -9.20
CA HIS A 11 13.69 -1.86 -8.51
C HIS A 11 14.14 -1.19 -7.21
N PHE A 12 13.61 -0.01 -6.94
CA PHE A 12 13.98 0.77 -5.76
C PHE A 12 12.81 0.93 -4.80
N GLU A 13 13.14 0.97 -3.53
CA GLU A 13 12.21 1.37 -2.48
C GLU A 13 11.87 2.85 -2.64
N LEU A 14 10.60 3.15 -2.88
CA LEU A 14 10.07 4.50 -2.78
C LEU A 14 9.80 4.83 -1.31
N PRO A 15 10.45 5.85 -0.72
CA PRO A 15 10.15 6.29 0.64
C PRO A 15 8.68 6.70 0.82
N GLU A 16 8.07 7.24 -0.23
CA GLU A 16 6.64 7.60 -0.29
C GLU A 16 5.76 6.37 -0.05
N VAL A 17 6.09 5.24 -0.69
CA VAL A 17 5.35 3.97 -0.50
C VAL A 17 5.58 3.40 0.89
N MET A 18 6.75 3.57 1.51
CA MET A 18 6.94 3.13 2.90
C MET A 18 6.19 3.99 3.92
N ASN A 19 6.00 5.28 3.61
CA ASN A 19 5.22 6.21 4.43
C ASN A 19 3.71 6.14 4.20
N ALA A 20 3.29 5.52 3.10
CA ALA A 20 1.89 5.27 2.74
C ALA A 20 1.16 4.39 3.75
N HIS A 21 -0.16 4.30 3.59
CA HIS A 21 -1.03 3.40 4.34
C HIS A 21 -1.00 2.02 3.71
N TRP A 22 -0.66 1.01 4.50
CA TRP A 22 -0.62 -0.38 4.04
C TRP A 22 -1.75 -1.15 4.70
N LEU A 23 -2.56 -1.81 3.89
CA LEU A 23 -3.77 -2.50 4.29
C LEU A 23 -3.76 -3.89 3.63
N VAL A 24 -4.14 -4.92 4.39
CA VAL A 24 -4.38 -6.25 3.82
C VAL A 24 -5.87 -6.51 3.84
N HIS A 25 -6.42 -6.96 2.72
CA HIS A 25 -7.83 -7.36 2.64
C HIS A 25 -8.02 -8.75 3.25
N ASP A 26 -8.88 -8.86 4.25
CA ASP A 26 -8.98 -10.04 5.12
C ASP A 26 -9.45 -11.31 4.38
N GLU A 27 -10.24 -11.17 3.30
CA GLU A 27 -10.74 -12.33 2.55
C GLU A 27 -9.76 -12.86 1.50
N THR A 28 -8.94 -11.98 0.92
CA THR A 28 -8.11 -12.29 -0.25
C THR A 28 -6.63 -12.30 0.06
N ASP A 29 -6.24 -11.81 1.25
CA ASP A 29 -4.85 -11.60 1.66
C ASP A 29 -4.09 -10.64 0.72
N ALA A 30 -4.83 -9.85 -0.07
CA ALA A 30 -4.26 -8.91 -1.03
C ALA A 30 -3.77 -7.65 -0.32
N LEU A 31 -2.56 -7.21 -0.67
CA LEU A 31 -1.95 -6.00 -0.13
C LEU A 31 -2.37 -4.78 -0.95
N TYR A 32 -2.92 -3.79 -0.25
CA TYR A 32 -3.24 -2.47 -0.76
C TYR A 32 -2.32 -1.43 -0.11
N ILE A 33 -1.74 -0.55 -0.92
CA ILE A 33 -0.90 0.55 -0.46
C ILE A 33 -1.47 1.85 -0.99
N ILE A 34 -1.92 2.72 -0.10
CA ILE A 34 -2.60 3.97 -0.41
C ILE A 34 -1.69 5.13 0.00
N ALA A 35 -1.36 6.00 -0.96
CA ALA A 35 -0.56 7.18 -0.70
C ALA A 35 -1.20 8.07 0.37
N ARG A 36 -0.38 8.86 1.07
CA ARG A 36 -0.91 9.92 1.93
C ARG A 36 -1.48 11.05 1.09
N GLU A 37 -2.38 11.83 1.68
CA GLU A 37 -2.84 13.08 1.07
C GLU A 37 -1.62 13.94 0.65
N ASP A 38 -1.65 14.46 -0.58
CA ASP A 38 -0.58 15.25 -1.24
C ASP A 38 0.64 14.49 -1.81
N ASP A 39 0.72 13.17 -1.70
CA ASP A 39 1.77 12.37 -2.39
C ASP A 39 1.40 12.07 -3.86
N GLY A 40 2.41 12.06 -4.74
CA GLY A 40 2.24 11.88 -6.20
C GLY A 40 1.98 10.44 -6.66
N PHE A 41 1.58 9.55 -5.75
CA PHE A 41 1.42 8.11 -5.97
C PHE A 41 -0.08 7.75 -5.97
N GLU A 42 -0.56 7.05 -6.99
CA GLU A 42 -1.99 6.68 -7.11
C GLU A 42 -2.40 5.52 -6.19
N GLY A 43 -1.44 4.68 -5.77
CA GLY A 43 -1.69 3.50 -4.95
C GLY A 43 -1.19 2.20 -5.60
N TYR A 44 -1.24 1.11 -4.84
CA TYR A 44 -0.94 -0.25 -5.30
C TYR A 44 -2.01 -1.19 -4.75
N GLY A 45 -2.54 -2.08 -5.57
CA GLY A 45 -3.53 -3.08 -5.17
C GLY A 45 -3.80 -4.06 -6.31
N ASP A 46 -4.40 -5.20 -5.98
CA ASP A 46 -4.75 -6.22 -6.96
C ASP A 46 -6.13 -5.99 -7.61
N ASP A 47 -6.96 -5.12 -7.03
CA ASP A 47 -8.30 -4.76 -7.49
C ASP A 47 -8.45 -3.23 -7.58
N ASP A 48 -8.69 -2.72 -8.79
CA ASP A 48 -8.79 -1.29 -9.08
C ASP A 48 -10.03 -0.66 -8.44
N ASP A 49 -11.15 -1.38 -8.33
CA ASP A 49 -12.39 -0.86 -7.74
C ASP A 49 -12.18 -0.66 -6.22
N ILE A 50 -11.54 -1.63 -5.56
CA ILE A 50 -11.17 -1.51 -4.14
C ILE A 50 -10.15 -0.40 -3.93
N LEU A 51 -9.17 -0.29 -4.83
CA LEU A 51 -8.14 0.74 -4.74
C LEU A 51 -8.76 2.14 -4.82
N GLU A 52 -9.69 2.38 -5.75
CA GLU A 52 -10.43 3.64 -5.86
C GLU A 52 -11.26 3.94 -4.60
N GLU A 53 -11.93 2.94 -4.02
CA GLU A 53 -12.69 3.11 -2.78
C GLU A 53 -11.80 3.52 -1.60
N LEU A 54 -10.62 2.90 -1.46
CA LEU A 54 -9.66 3.22 -0.41
C LEU A 54 -9.02 4.60 -0.64
N PHE A 55 -8.74 4.96 -1.89
CA PHE A 55 -8.18 6.27 -2.23
C PHE A 55 -9.14 7.43 -1.96
N ALA A 56 -10.45 7.16 -1.90
CA ALA A 56 -11.45 8.17 -1.54
C ALA A 56 -11.55 8.44 -0.03
N LEU A 57 -10.87 7.65 0.81
CA LEU A 57 -10.85 7.82 2.26
C LEU A 57 -9.78 8.82 2.70
N THR A 58 -10.01 9.47 3.83
CA THR A 58 -9.02 10.35 4.45
C THR A 58 -7.91 9.56 5.15
N ASP A 59 -6.73 10.17 5.33
CA ASP A 59 -5.63 9.59 6.12
C ASP A 59 -6.12 9.14 7.52
N SER A 60 -7.00 9.92 8.15
CA SER A 60 -7.55 9.59 9.47
C SER A 60 -8.44 8.34 9.46
N GLU A 61 -9.12 8.05 8.35
CA GLU A 61 -9.93 6.84 8.21
C GLU A 61 -9.04 5.64 7.92
N LEU A 62 -8.01 5.80 7.07
CA LEU A 62 -7.06 4.75 6.71
C LEU A 62 -6.15 4.35 7.88
N GLU A 63 -5.91 5.26 8.83
CA GLU A 63 -5.16 5.01 10.07
C GLU A 63 -6.04 4.49 11.23
N ASP A 64 -7.36 4.40 11.05
CA ASP A 64 -8.30 3.90 12.06
C ASP A 64 -8.51 2.39 11.92
N ASP A 65 -7.92 1.63 12.85
CA ASP A 65 -8.01 0.16 12.90
C ASP A 65 -9.47 -0.35 12.94
N ASP A 66 -10.36 0.32 13.66
CA ASP A 66 -11.76 -0.11 13.79
C ASP A 66 -12.52 0.16 12.47
N ALA A 67 -12.31 1.34 11.87
CA ALA A 67 -12.94 1.70 10.60
C ALA A 67 -12.50 0.79 9.44
N MET A 68 -11.23 0.43 9.40
CA MET A 68 -10.69 -0.49 8.39
C MET A 68 -11.17 -1.92 8.62
N ALA A 69 -11.21 -2.39 9.87
CA ALA A 69 -11.75 -3.70 10.19
C ALA A 69 -13.23 -3.84 9.80
N GLU A 70 -14.05 -2.79 9.96
CA GLU A 70 -15.45 -2.79 9.49
C GLU A 70 -15.58 -2.92 7.96
N LYS A 71 -14.55 -2.51 7.22
CA LYS A 71 -14.44 -2.65 5.76
C LYS A 71 -13.76 -3.95 5.31
N GLY A 72 -13.30 -4.78 6.24
CA GLY A 72 -12.60 -6.04 5.94
C GLY A 72 -11.11 -5.86 5.64
N PHE A 73 -10.49 -4.82 6.21
CA PHE A 73 -9.06 -4.57 6.07
C PHE A 73 -8.34 -4.57 7.41
N THR A 74 -7.12 -5.07 7.40
CA THR A 74 -6.19 -5.00 8.53
C THR A 74 -5.03 -4.07 8.20
N LEU A 75 -4.73 -3.11 9.08
CA LEU A 75 -3.56 -2.24 8.92
C LEU A 75 -2.25 -3.01 9.12
N VAL A 76 -1.31 -2.76 8.21
CA VAL A 76 0.04 -3.32 8.30
C VAL A 76 0.93 -2.33 9.01
N TYR A 77 1.34 -2.69 10.23
CA TYR A 77 2.29 -1.90 11.00
C TYR A 77 3.65 -1.81 10.29
N GLN A 78 4.28 -0.63 10.34
CA GLN A 78 5.58 -0.37 9.70
C GLN A 78 6.66 -1.46 9.89
N PRO A 79 6.84 -2.06 11.08
CA PRO A 79 7.85 -3.11 11.27
C PRO A 79 7.62 -4.40 10.46
N LEU A 80 6.40 -4.60 9.95
CA LEU A 80 6.02 -5.78 9.17
C LEU A 80 6.14 -5.54 7.66
N ARG A 81 6.15 -4.28 7.22
CA ARG A 81 6.27 -3.87 5.81
C ARG A 81 7.63 -4.24 5.25
N ARG A 82 7.66 -4.93 4.11
CA ARG A 82 8.88 -5.33 3.42
C ARG A 82 8.78 -5.05 1.93
N PHE A 83 9.90 -4.65 1.34
CA PHE A 83 10.09 -4.62 -0.10
C PHE A 83 11.11 -5.70 -0.48
N GLU A 84 10.76 -6.57 -1.43
CA GLU A 84 11.67 -7.60 -1.94
C GLU A 84 12.27 -7.13 -3.27
N PRO A 85 13.56 -6.77 -3.32
CA PRO A 85 14.16 -6.17 -4.51
C PRO A 85 14.36 -7.15 -5.68
N GLU A 86 14.47 -8.45 -5.40
CA GLU A 86 14.62 -9.48 -6.44
C GLU A 86 13.33 -9.69 -7.24
N THR A 87 12.18 -9.60 -6.57
CA THR A 87 10.86 -9.78 -7.18
C THR A 87 10.19 -8.44 -7.50
N GLY A 88 10.62 -7.36 -6.84
CA GLY A 88 10.05 -6.03 -6.94
C GLY A 88 8.66 -5.94 -6.32
N TYR A 89 8.32 -6.74 -5.31
CA TYR A 89 7.01 -6.70 -4.65
C TYR A 89 7.10 -6.19 -3.21
N TYR A 90 5.97 -5.67 -2.74
CA TYR A 90 5.76 -5.28 -1.36
C TYR A 90 5.04 -6.40 -0.60
N HIS A 91 5.39 -6.59 0.67
CA HIS A 91 4.89 -7.69 1.52
C HIS A 91 4.59 -7.20 2.93
N ALA A 92 3.53 -7.74 3.52
CA ALA A 92 3.05 -7.44 4.87
C ALA A 92 3.21 -8.64 5.82
#